data_AF-A0AAV2H3Q2-F1
#
_entry.id   AF-A0AAV2H3Q2-F1
#
_cell.length_a   1.000
_cell.length_b   1.000
_cell.length_c   1.000
_cell.angle_alpha   90.00
_cell.angle_beta   90.00
_cell.angle_gamma   90.00
#
_symmetry.space_group_name_H-M   'P 1'
#
loop_
_entity.id
_entity.type
_entity.pdbx_description
1 polymer ?
#
loop_
_entity_poly.entity_id
_entity_poly.type
_entity_poly.pdbx_seq_one_letter_code
_entity_poly.pdbx_strand_id
1 'polypeptide(L)'
;MNKPSQRKGLNYAAKGLRFEAKLQLQTWILIWFYVTAIVCTWDATFIMLRPYTLPGGSLAVFWYLYKYYVTVDQRYNDTSDAYVFAQSLLNYVEVAFNIITIVMHYRCSRHTATTAFTVSVMTFWKTVLYFLMFSEFCTGGEYRQGNTALQEIALVVIPNIIWVIVPLVVMYSLWEKLTPQGSSHYASSLAAVSNAKSSDFNHVTQYGDGVLNGGHKKSK
;
A
#
# COMPACT_ATOMS: atom_id res chain seq x y z
N MET A 1 -28.88 30.23 16.21
CA MET A 1 -28.02 31.14 15.42
C MET A 1 -26.61 31.09 15.99
N ASN A 2 -25.70 30.29 15.40
CA ASN A 2 -24.37 30.07 15.98
C ASN A 2 -23.52 31.35 15.95
N LYS A 3 -22.83 31.62 17.08
CA LYS A 3 -21.93 32.76 17.27
C LYS A 3 -20.80 32.76 16.21
N PRO A 4 -20.29 33.93 15.77
CA PRO A 4 -19.29 34.04 14.70
C PRO A 4 -18.00 33.22 14.93
N SER A 5 -17.55 33.10 16.18
CA SER A 5 -16.38 32.28 16.55
C SER A 5 -16.59 30.78 16.29
N GLN A 6 -17.79 30.26 16.55
CA GLN A 6 -18.12 28.86 16.31
C GLN A 6 -18.23 28.53 14.81
N ARG A 7 -18.65 29.48 13.97
CA ARG A 7 -18.65 29.29 12.51
C ARG A 7 -17.24 29.20 11.92
N LYS A 8 -16.29 29.99 12.45
CA LYS A 8 -14.89 29.92 12.02
C LYS A 8 -14.25 28.58 12.40
N GLY A 9 -14.42 28.12 13.65
CA GLY A 9 -13.93 26.82 14.10
C GLY A 9 -14.44 25.64 13.26
N LEU A 10 -15.73 25.67 12.88
CA LEU A 10 -16.33 24.63 12.03
C LEU A 10 -15.71 24.59 10.61
N ASN A 11 -15.40 25.75 10.04
CA ASN A 11 -14.76 25.84 8.73
C ASN A 11 -13.31 25.34 8.74
N TYR A 12 -12.57 25.55 9.83
CA TYR A 12 -11.21 25.04 9.97
C TYR A 12 -11.18 23.52 10.15
N ALA A 13 -12.08 22.97 10.97
CA ALA A 13 -12.23 21.52 11.13
C ALA A 13 -12.57 20.85 9.78
N ALA A 14 -13.48 21.44 9.00
CA ALA A 14 -13.83 20.93 7.67
C ALA A 14 -12.65 20.98 6.68
N LYS A 15 -11.81 22.01 6.74
CA LYS A 15 -10.58 22.10 5.92
C LYS A 15 -9.54 21.07 6.33
N GLY A 16 -9.34 20.86 7.63
CA GLY A 16 -8.44 19.82 8.16
C GLY A 16 -8.87 18.42 7.73
N LEU A 17 -10.16 18.10 7.86
CA LEU A 17 -10.73 16.81 7.43
C LEU A 17 -10.55 16.58 5.93
N ARG A 18 -10.78 17.63 5.11
CA ARG A 18 -10.55 17.58 3.65
C ARG A 18 -9.08 17.41 3.29
N PHE A 19 -8.17 17.95 4.10
CA PHE A 19 -6.74 17.81 3.89
C PHE A 19 -6.26 16.38 4.20
N GLU A 20 -6.68 15.82 5.34
CA GLU A 20 -6.36 14.44 5.70
C GLU A 20 -6.91 13.44 4.67
N ALA A 21 -8.14 13.64 4.18
CA ALA A 21 -8.71 12.85 3.11
C ALA A 21 -7.89 12.89 1.80
N LYS A 22 -7.15 13.97 1.53
CA LYS A 22 -6.26 14.05 0.35
C LYS A 22 -4.96 13.26 0.52
N LEU A 23 -4.50 13.02 1.76
CA LEU A 23 -3.31 12.21 2.05
C LEU A 23 -3.59 10.71 2.05
N GLN A 24 -4.86 10.35 2.21
CA GLN A 24 -5.31 8.97 2.13
C GLN A 24 -5.33 8.44 0.69
N LEU A 25 -5.22 7.12 0.61
CA LEU A 25 -5.39 6.37 -0.63
C LEU A 25 -6.87 6.25 -0.97
N GLN A 26 -7.17 6.05 -2.25
CA GLN A 26 -8.52 5.68 -2.66
C GLN A 26 -8.87 4.29 -2.10
N THR A 27 -10.13 4.05 -1.76
CA THR A 27 -10.57 2.82 -1.07
C THR A 27 -10.20 1.55 -1.82
N TRP A 28 -10.32 1.54 -3.16
CA TRP A 28 -9.96 0.36 -3.96
C TRP A 28 -8.45 0.06 -3.93
N ILE A 29 -7.60 1.10 -3.87
CA ILE A 29 -6.15 0.94 -3.70
C ILE A 29 -5.91 0.33 -2.32
N LEU A 30 -6.54 0.87 -1.27
CA LEU A 30 -6.39 0.30 0.07
C LEU A 30 -6.80 -1.18 0.14
N ILE A 31 -7.93 -1.54 -0.49
CA ILE A 31 -8.38 -2.93 -0.60
C ILE A 31 -7.33 -3.79 -1.30
N TRP A 32 -6.74 -3.31 -2.40
CA TRP A 32 -5.65 -4.01 -3.08
C TRP A 32 -4.50 -4.34 -2.13
N PHE A 33 -4.01 -3.37 -1.35
CA PHE A 33 -2.92 -3.60 -0.39
C PHE A 33 -3.25 -4.65 0.68
N TYR A 34 -4.50 -4.69 1.16
CA TYR A 34 -4.96 -5.73 2.07
C TYR A 34 -5.01 -7.11 1.41
N VAL A 35 -5.61 -7.19 0.22
CA VAL A 35 -5.71 -8.44 -0.55
C VAL A 35 -4.31 -8.97 -0.86
N THR A 36 -3.41 -8.11 -1.30
CA THR A 36 -2.01 -8.48 -1.55
C THR A 36 -1.34 -9.03 -0.31
N ALA A 37 -1.47 -8.35 0.84
CA ALA A 37 -0.87 -8.81 2.08
C ALA A 37 -1.35 -10.24 2.46
N ILE A 38 -2.63 -10.52 2.27
CA ILE A 38 -3.20 -11.85 2.57
C ILE A 38 -2.70 -12.90 1.56
N VAL A 39 -2.84 -12.63 0.27
CA VAL A 39 -2.52 -13.61 -0.78
C VAL A 39 -1.01 -13.92 -0.84
N CYS A 40 -0.15 -12.90 -0.76
CA CYS A 40 1.30 -13.10 -0.73
C CYS A 40 1.76 -13.84 0.52
N THR A 41 1.14 -13.59 1.68
CA THR A 41 1.43 -14.37 2.89
C THR A 41 1.04 -15.84 2.70
N TRP A 42 -0.12 -16.09 2.12
CA TRP A 42 -0.62 -17.43 1.85
C TRP A 42 0.28 -18.23 0.88
N ASP A 43 0.65 -17.60 -0.24
CA ASP A 43 1.51 -18.18 -1.27
C ASP A 43 2.95 -18.40 -0.76
N ALA A 44 3.56 -17.41 -0.10
CA ALA A 44 4.89 -17.56 0.47
C ALA A 44 4.94 -18.67 1.52
N THR A 45 3.92 -18.75 2.38
CA THR A 45 3.87 -19.75 3.44
C THR A 45 3.70 -21.16 2.87
N PHE A 46 2.99 -21.32 1.74
CA PHE A 46 2.96 -22.59 1.02
C PHE A 46 4.37 -23.07 0.70
N ILE A 47 5.16 -22.21 0.05
CA ILE A 47 6.50 -22.54 -0.44
C ILE A 47 7.48 -22.79 0.72
N MET A 48 7.43 -21.95 1.74
CA MET A 48 8.38 -21.96 2.86
C MET A 48 8.16 -23.16 3.80
N LEU A 49 6.95 -23.72 3.84
CA LEU A 49 6.61 -24.90 4.64
C LEU A 49 6.63 -26.21 3.84
N ARG A 50 7.14 -26.21 2.60
CA ARG A 50 7.40 -27.46 1.88
C ARG A 50 8.48 -28.27 2.62
N PRO A 51 8.38 -29.61 2.66
CA PRO A 51 7.44 -30.45 1.92
C PRO A 51 6.09 -30.67 2.63
N TYR A 52 5.85 -30.14 3.83
CA TYR A 52 4.64 -30.42 4.61
C TYR A 52 3.35 -29.92 3.94
N THR A 53 3.45 -28.87 3.13
CA THR A 53 2.34 -28.27 2.37
C THR A 53 2.10 -28.94 1.01
N LEU A 54 3.05 -29.74 0.50
CA LEU A 54 2.90 -30.45 -0.77
C LEU A 54 1.85 -31.56 -0.67
N PRO A 55 1.26 -32.02 -1.80
CA PRO A 55 0.29 -33.11 -1.80
C PRO A 55 0.84 -34.36 -1.08
N GLY A 56 0.13 -34.81 -0.03
CA GLY A 56 0.55 -35.92 0.82
C GLY A 56 1.27 -35.51 2.12
N GLY A 57 1.62 -34.23 2.28
CA GLY A 57 2.17 -33.68 3.52
C GLY A 57 1.12 -33.42 4.60
N SER A 58 1.58 -33.23 5.85
CA SER A 58 0.71 -33.04 7.02
C SER A 58 -0.11 -31.73 7.00
N LEU A 59 0.36 -30.72 6.26
CA LEU A 59 -0.29 -29.41 6.13
C LEU A 59 -1.01 -29.22 4.79
N ALA A 60 -1.00 -30.24 3.92
CA ALA A 60 -1.56 -30.15 2.56
C ALA A 60 -3.06 -29.79 2.53
N VAL A 61 -3.80 -30.10 3.60
CA VAL A 61 -5.23 -29.80 3.70
C VAL A 61 -5.53 -28.31 3.61
N PHE A 62 -4.65 -27.46 4.14
CA PHE A 62 -4.83 -26.01 4.10
C PHE A 62 -4.62 -25.48 2.67
N TRP A 63 -3.67 -26.03 1.93
CA TRP A 63 -3.34 -25.65 0.54
C TRP A 63 -3.88 -26.64 -0.49
N TYR A 64 -5.04 -27.25 -0.25
CA TYR A 64 -5.54 -28.34 -1.09
C TYR A 64 -5.61 -28.01 -2.59
N LEU A 65 -5.98 -26.76 -2.93
CA LEU A 65 -6.07 -26.31 -4.33
C LEU A 65 -4.70 -26.29 -5.04
N TYR A 66 -3.59 -26.18 -4.31
CA TYR A 66 -2.24 -26.17 -4.89
C TYR A 66 -1.88 -27.51 -5.51
N LYS A 67 -2.57 -28.61 -5.16
CA LYS A 67 -2.43 -29.91 -5.82
C LYS A 67 -2.51 -29.82 -7.35
N TYR A 68 -3.39 -28.96 -7.87
CA TYR A 68 -3.55 -28.77 -9.32
C TYR A 68 -2.54 -27.76 -9.89
N TYR A 69 -2.06 -26.84 -9.06
CA TYR A 69 -1.14 -25.80 -9.47
C TYR A 69 0.28 -26.32 -9.62
N VAL A 70 0.76 -27.10 -8.63
CA VAL A 70 2.14 -27.62 -8.61
C VAL A 70 2.47 -28.59 -9.75
N THR A 71 1.44 -29.15 -10.40
CA THR A 71 1.63 -29.98 -11.59
C THR A 71 1.91 -29.13 -12.84
N VAL A 72 1.43 -27.89 -12.85
CA VAL A 72 1.54 -26.96 -13.99
C VAL A 72 2.74 -26.02 -13.82
N ASP A 73 2.92 -25.44 -12.64
CA ASP A 73 4.16 -24.76 -12.26
C ASP A 73 5.00 -25.69 -11.39
N GLN A 74 5.89 -26.44 -12.02
CA GLN A 74 6.64 -27.51 -11.35
C GLN A 74 7.68 -26.97 -10.38
N ARG A 75 8.02 -25.67 -10.43
CA ARG A 75 8.87 -25.03 -9.42
C ARG A 75 8.23 -25.08 -8.03
N TYR A 76 6.90 -25.01 -7.99
CA TYR A 76 6.16 -25.11 -6.74
C TYR A 76 6.25 -26.52 -6.13
N ASN A 77 6.61 -27.55 -6.92
CA ASN A 77 6.85 -28.90 -6.44
C ASN A 77 8.33 -29.16 -6.10
N ASP A 78 9.26 -28.50 -6.79
CA ASP A 78 10.70 -28.64 -6.55
C ASP A 78 11.13 -27.94 -5.25
N THR A 79 11.54 -28.74 -4.26
CA THR A 79 12.02 -28.24 -2.96
C THR A 79 13.44 -27.68 -3.01
N SER A 80 14.16 -27.89 -4.12
CA SER A 80 15.54 -27.44 -4.33
C SER A 80 15.66 -26.19 -5.22
N ASP A 81 14.55 -25.75 -5.84
CA ASP A 81 14.54 -24.54 -6.68
C ASP A 81 14.72 -23.28 -5.81
N ALA A 82 15.90 -22.65 -5.95
CA ALA A 82 16.25 -21.45 -5.20
C ALA A 82 15.43 -20.22 -5.63
N TYR A 83 14.94 -20.20 -6.87
CA TYR A 83 14.21 -19.06 -7.43
C TYR A 83 12.86 -18.86 -6.73
N VAL A 84 12.02 -19.90 -6.65
CA VAL A 84 10.70 -19.83 -6.01
C VAL A 84 10.83 -19.58 -4.51
N PHE A 85 11.89 -20.10 -3.89
CA PHE A 85 12.22 -19.83 -2.50
C PHE A 85 12.55 -18.34 -2.29
N ALA A 86 13.41 -17.77 -3.14
CA ALA A 86 13.73 -16.34 -3.09
C ALA A 86 12.51 -15.46 -3.38
N GLN A 87 11.68 -15.82 -4.35
CA GLN A 87 10.41 -15.14 -4.65
C GLN A 87 9.47 -15.13 -3.43
N SER A 88 9.42 -16.23 -2.68
CA SER A 88 8.59 -16.35 -1.47
C SER A 88 9.10 -15.50 -0.32
N LEU A 89 10.42 -15.37 -0.16
CA LEU A 89 11.00 -14.41 0.77
C LEU A 89 10.68 -12.97 0.39
N LEU A 90 10.74 -12.64 -0.90
CA LEU A 90 10.35 -11.31 -1.39
C LEU A 90 8.86 -11.02 -1.17
N ASN A 91 7.98 -12.02 -1.26
CA ASN A 91 6.57 -11.89 -0.89
C ASN A 91 6.41 -11.46 0.58
N TYR A 92 7.18 -12.01 1.52
CA TYR A 92 7.13 -11.55 2.91
C TYR A 92 7.61 -10.11 3.10
N VAL A 93 8.67 -9.72 2.37
CA VAL A 93 9.14 -8.32 2.36
C VAL A 93 8.05 -7.39 1.81
N GLU A 94 7.38 -7.79 0.73
CA GLU A 94 6.26 -7.05 0.14
C GLU A 94 5.10 -6.92 1.13
N VAL A 95 4.74 -8.00 1.84
CA VAL A 95 3.72 -7.98 2.90
C VAL A 95 4.08 -6.97 3.99
N ALA A 96 5.33 -6.91 4.44
CA ALA A 96 5.77 -5.93 5.42
C ALA A 96 5.56 -4.49 4.91
N PHE A 97 5.94 -4.22 3.66
CA PHE A 97 5.70 -2.91 3.05
C PHE A 97 4.22 -2.59 2.83
N ASN A 98 3.39 -3.58 2.53
CA ASN A 98 1.94 -3.40 2.44
C ASN A 98 1.36 -2.98 3.78
N ILE A 99 1.74 -3.66 4.87
CA ILE A 99 1.31 -3.31 6.24
C ILE A 99 1.77 -1.89 6.58
N ILE A 100 3.03 -1.54 6.29
CA ILE A 100 3.55 -0.19 6.50
C ILE A 100 2.71 0.85 5.74
N THR A 101 2.37 0.57 4.48
CA THR A 101 1.56 1.47 3.64
C THR A 101 0.15 1.65 4.20
N ILE A 102 -0.48 0.55 4.65
CA ILE A 102 -1.80 0.58 5.30
C ILE A 102 -1.75 1.40 6.59
N VAL A 103 -0.73 1.21 7.44
CA VAL A 103 -0.55 2.01 8.65
C VAL A 103 -0.35 3.48 8.31
N MET A 104 0.49 3.80 7.32
CA MET A 104 0.70 5.17 6.84
C MET A 104 -0.58 5.82 6.35
N HIS A 105 -1.45 5.07 5.65
CA HIS A 105 -2.76 5.52 5.21
C HIS A 105 -3.63 5.98 6.38
N TYR A 106 -3.80 5.14 7.42
CA TYR A 106 -4.62 5.50 8.58
C TYR A 106 -4.00 6.60 9.44
N ARG A 107 -2.67 6.76 9.40
CA ARG A 107 -1.99 7.88 10.05
C ARG A 107 -1.96 9.15 9.21
N CYS A 108 -2.62 9.17 8.04
CA CYS A 108 -2.64 10.31 7.11
C CYS A 108 -1.22 10.82 6.79
N SER A 109 -0.26 9.91 6.58
CA SER A 109 1.13 10.27 6.32
C SER A 109 1.28 10.87 4.92
N ARG A 110 2.10 11.93 4.79
CA ARG A 110 2.49 12.50 3.48
C ARG A 110 3.24 11.52 2.58
N HIS A 111 3.85 10.48 3.16
CA HIS A 111 4.63 9.49 2.43
C HIS A 111 3.78 8.35 1.88
N THR A 112 2.49 8.28 2.24
CA THR A 112 1.59 7.16 1.88
C THR A 112 1.54 6.91 0.37
N ALA A 113 1.36 7.96 -0.43
CA ALA A 113 1.27 7.83 -1.88
C ALA A 113 2.60 7.37 -2.50
N THR A 114 3.73 7.89 -2.03
CA THR A 114 5.06 7.49 -2.51
C THR A 114 5.36 6.05 -2.16
N THR A 115 5.11 5.64 -0.91
CA THR A 115 5.32 4.24 -0.49
C THR A 115 4.40 3.31 -1.28
N ALA A 116 3.12 3.63 -1.42
CA ALA A 116 2.19 2.81 -2.19
C ALA A 116 2.61 2.67 -3.67
N PHE A 117 3.08 3.75 -4.28
CA PHE A 117 3.63 3.71 -5.62
C PHE A 117 4.85 2.79 -5.72
N THR A 118 5.83 2.95 -4.81
CA THR A 118 7.04 2.12 -4.78
C THR A 118 6.72 0.64 -4.57
N VAL A 119 5.80 0.31 -3.67
CA VAL A 119 5.37 -1.08 -3.46
C VAL A 119 4.73 -1.66 -4.72
N SER A 120 3.90 -0.87 -5.41
CA SER A 120 3.30 -1.30 -6.67
C SER A 120 4.35 -1.55 -7.76
N VAL A 121 5.41 -0.74 -7.82
CA VAL A 121 6.56 -1.00 -8.72
C VAL A 121 7.22 -2.33 -8.39
N MET A 122 7.47 -2.61 -7.09
CA MET A 122 8.11 -3.85 -6.64
C MET A 122 7.25 -5.08 -7.01
N THR A 123 5.95 -5.05 -6.72
CA THR A 123 5.02 -6.13 -7.08
C THR A 123 5.00 -6.36 -8.59
N PHE A 124 4.86 -5.29 -9.37
CA PHE A 124 4.85 -5.36 -10.83
C PHE A 124 6.15 -6.01 -11.36
N TRP A 125 7.30 -5.50 -10.94
CA TRP A 125 8.59 -5.94 -11.48
C TRP A 125 8.92 -7.38 -11.09
N LYS A 126 8.57 -7.77 -9.86
CA LYS A 126 8.71 -9.15 -9.38
C LYS A 126 7.89 -10.13 -10.23
N THR A 127 6.67 -9.76 -10.59
CA THR A 127 5.81 -10.59 -11.45
C THR A 127 6.30 -10.62 -12.90
N VAL A 128 6.85 -9.51 -13.42
CA VAL A 128 7.53 -9.51 -14.72
C VAL A 128 8.68 -10.50 -14.73
N LEU A 129 9.51 -10.52 -13.67
CA LEU A 129 10.58 -11.50 -13.51
C LEU A 129 10.02 -12.93 -13.48
N TYR A 130 8.89 -13.16 -12.80
CA TYR A 130 8.22 -14.46 -12.80
C TYR A 130 7.81 -14.93 -14.20
N PHE A 131 7.19 -14.06 -15.00
CA PHE A 131 6.90 -14.41 -16.40
C PHE A 131 8.15 -14.64 -17.23
N LEU A 132 9.24 -13.91 -16.98
CA LEU A 132 10.51 -14.10 -17.68
C LEU A 132 11.09 -15.50 -17.41
N MET A 133 10.92 -16.04 -16.19
CA MET A 133 11.36 -17.40 -15.84
C MET A 133 10.59 -18.51 -16.58
N PHE A 134 9.48 -18.19 -17.25
CA PHE A 134 8.78 -19.11 -18.15
C PHE A 134 9.35 -19.12 -19.57
N SER A 135 10.16 -18.14 -19.93
CA SER A 135 10.79 -18.12 -21.24
C SER A 135 11.81 -19.25 -21.35
N GLU A 136 12.01 -19.75 -22.57
CA GLU A 136 13.05 -20.75 -22.87
C GLU A 136 14.47 -20.21 -22.65
N PHE A 137 14.64 -18.88 -22.68
CA PHE A 137 15.91 -18.22 -22.39
C PHE A 137 16.33 -18.33 -20.92
N CYS A 138 15.38 -18.60 -20.02
CA CYS A 138 15.64 -18.80 -18.61
C CYS A 138 15.55 -20.29 -18.30
N THR A 139 14.54 -20.72 -17.55
CA THR A 139 14.35 -22.12 -17.13
C THR A 139 12.91 -22.57 -17.35
N GLY A 140 12.22 -21.96 -18.31
CA GLY A 140 10.83 -22.29 -18.65
C GLY A 140 10.68 -23.74 -19.13
N GLY A 141 11.61 -24.21 -19.96
CA GLY A 141 11.58 -25.57 -20.51
C GLY A 141 11.75 -26.69 -19.48
N GLU A 142 12.29 -26.40 -18.29
CA GLU A 142 12.53 -27.39 -17.23
C GLU A 142 11.31 -27.59 -16.33
N TYR A 143 10.57 -26.51 -16.06
CA TYR A 143 9.52 -26.49 -15.02
C TYR A 143 8.09 -26.37 -15.55
N ARG A 144 7.90 -26.47 -16.87
CA ARG A 144 6.62 -26.27 -17.57
C ARG A 144 6.29 -27.43 -18.53
N GLN A 145 6.83 -28.61 -18.26
CA GLN A 145 6.73 -29.75 -19.19
C GLN A 145 5.38 -30.47 -19.05
N GLY A 146 4.82 -30.89 -20.19
CA GLY A 146 3.60 -31.72 -20.21
C GLY A 146 2.29 -30.95 -19.97
N ASN A 147 2.33 -29.62 -19.96
CA ASN A 147 1.15 -28.79 -19.77
C ASN A 147 0.38 -28.58 -21.07
N THR A 148 -0.96 -28.62 -20.97
CA THR A 148 -1.82 -28.16 -22.07
C THR A 148 -1.90 -26.63 -22.09
N ALA A 149 -2.10 -26.04 -23.27
CA ALA A 149 -2.25 -24.58 -23.39
C ALA A 149 -3.38 -24.02 -22.49
N LEU A 150 -4.46 -24.80 -22.31
CA LEU A 150 -5.56 -24.40 -21.44
C LEU A 150 -5.15 -24.35 -19.96
N GLN A 151 -4.40 -25.34 -19.47
CA GLN A 151 -3.87 -25.33 -18.10
C GLN A 151 -2.95 -24.13 -17.89
N GLU A 152 -2.11 -23.81 -18.87
CA GLU A 152 -1.21 -22.67 -18.78
C GLU A 152 -1.93 -21.34 -18.68
N ILE A 153 -2.93 -21.14 -19.54
CA ILE A 153 -3.71 -19.91 -19.52
C ILE A 153 -4.51 -19.81 -18.22
N ALA A 154 -5.21 -20.88 -17.83
CA ALA A 154 -6.16 -20.86 -16.74
C ALA A 154 -5.50 -20.82 -15.36
N LEU A 155 -4.45 -21.61 -15.14
CA LEU A 155 -3.81 -21.73 -13.82
C LEU A 155 -2.61 -20.82 -13.65
N VAL A 156 -1.96 -20.38 -14.73
CA VAL A 156 -0.75 -19.57 -14.62
C VAL A 156 -0.94 -18.16 -15.15
N VAL A 157 -1.38 -17.97 -16.39
CA VAL A 157 -1.46 -16.62 -16.97
C VAL A 157 -2.53 -15.78 -16.29
N ILE A 158 -3.77 -16.27 -16.19
CA ILE A 158 -4.89 -15.50 -15.64
C ILE A 158 -4.67 -15.12 -14.16
N PRO A 159 -4.21 -16.02 -13.27
CA PRO A 159 -3.97 -15.64 -11.88
C PRO A 159 -2.80 -14.69 -11.72
N ASN A 160 -1.78 -14.74 -12.59
CA ASN A 160 -0.60 -13.89 -12.48
C ASN A 160 -0.74 -12.53 -13.19
N ILE A 161 -1.58 -12.40 -14.23
CA ILE A 161 -1.73 -11.12 -14.96
C ILE A 161 -2.34 -10.01 -14.09
N ILE A 162 -3.17 -10.36 -13.11
CA ILE A 162 -3.73 -9.40 -12.15
C ILE A 162 -2.62 -8.65 -11.38
N TRP A 163 -1.53 -9.35 -11.07
CA TRP A 163 -0.35 -8.83 -10.37
C TRP A 163 0.54 -7.95 -11.24
N VAL A 164 0.25 -7.87 -12.54
CA VAL A 164 0.87 -6.93 -13.47
C VAL A 164 -0.05 -5.73 -13.65
N ILE A 165 -1.32 -5.99 -13.99
CA ILE A 165 -2.28 -4.95 -14.36
C ILE A 165 -2.69 -4.08 -13.16
N VAL A 166 -3.04 -4.66 -12.02
CA VAL A 166 -3.53 -3.86 -10.88
C VAL A 166 -2.43 -2.94 -10.33
N PRO A 167 -1.18 -3.41 -10.09
CA PRO A 167 -0.10 -2.51 -9.69
C PRO A 167 0.19 -1.42 -10.73
N LEU A 168 0.11 -1.71 -12.04
CA LEU A 168 0.21 -0.69 -13.09
C LEU A 168 -0.86 0.39 -12.95
N VAL A 169 -2.11 0.00 -12.72
CA VAL A 169 -3.22 0.95 -12.53
C VAL A 169 -3.05 1.76 -11.24
N VAL A 170 -2.54 1.15 -10.16
CA VAL A 170 -2.20 1.88 -8.92
C VAL A 170 -1.11 2.91 -9.18
N MET A 171 -0.02 2.52 -9.86
CA MET A 171 1.06 3.43 -10.23
C MET A 171 0.54 4.61 -11.05
N TYR A 172 -0.24 4.33 -12.09
CA TYR A 172 -0.87 5.36 -12.93
C TYR A 172 -1.74 6.32 -12.10
N SER A 173 -2.58 5.77 -11.21
CA SER A 173 -3.49 6.56 -10.37
C SER A 173 -2.80 7.44 -9.33
N LEU A 174 -1.60 7.04 -8.88
CA LEU A 174 -0.81 7.79 -7.92
C LEU A 174 0.21 8.72 -8.56
N TRP A 175 0.48 8.57 -9.87
CA TRP A 175 1.48 9.33 -10.61
C TRP A 175 1.32 10.85 -10.44
N GLU A 176 0.11 11.37 -10.67
CA GLU A 176 -0.17 12.81 -10.56
C GLU A 176 0.13 13.36 -9.16
N LYS A 177 -0.14 12.57 -8.11
CA LYS A 177 0.12 12.96 -6.72
C LYS A 177 1.61 13.10 -6.40
N LEU A 178 2.49 12.50 -7.20
CA LEU A 178 3.94 12.52 -7.01
C LEU A 178 4.63 13.62 -7.82
N THR A 179 3.96 14.18 -8.83
CA THR A 179 4.54 15.24 -9.66
C THR A 179 4.40 16.63 -9.03
N PRO A 180 5.24 17.61 -9.42
CA PRO A 180 5.19 18.98 -8.88
C PRO A 180 3.84 19.69 -9.08
N GLN A 181 3.09 19.35 -10.13
CA GLN A 181 1.76 19.92 -10.40
C GLN A 181 0.72 19.45 -9.37
N GLY A 182 0.79 18.18 -8.94
CA GLY A 182 0.05 17.72 -7.77
C GLY A 182 0.60 18.36 -6.48
N SER A 183 1.93 18.38 -6.33
CA SER A 183 2.62 18.84 -5.12
C SER A 183 2.37 20.32 -4.80
N SER A 184 2.20 21.18 -5.80
CA SER A 184 1.89 22.62 -5.60
C SER A 184 0.51 22.81 -4.99
N HIS A 185 -0.52 22.08 -5.45
CA HIS A 185 -1.85 22.08 -4.84
C HIS A 185 -1.82 21.55 -3.39
N TYR A 186 -0.97 20.57 -3.09
CA TYR A 186 -0.76 20.07 -1.73
C TYR A 186 0.00 21.06 -0.85
N ALA A 187 1.09 21.66 -1.33
CA ALA A 187 1.90 22.64 -0.60
C ALA A 187 1.10 23.90 -0.26
N SER A 188 0.29 24.40 -1.19
CA SER A 188 -0.62 25.52 -0.92
C SER A 188 -1.66 25.16 0.15
N SER A 189 -2.16 23.92 0.16
CA SER A 189 -3.11 23.47 1.19
C SER A 189 -2.46 23.32 2.57
N LEU A 190 -1.21 22.84 2.64
CA LEU A 190 -0.41 22.77 3.88
C LEU A 190 -0.12 24.17 4.44
N ALA A 191 0.33 25.09 3.58
CA ALA A 191 0.60 26.47 3.96
C ALA A 191 -0.66 27.18 4.47
N ALA A 192 -1.82 26.95 3.85
CA ALA A 192 -3.09 27.50 4.30
C ALA A 192 -3.53 26.99 5.68
N VAL A 193 -3.30 25.71 5.99
CA VAL A 193 -3.61 25.12 7.31
C VAL A 193 -2.64 25.63 8.37
N SER A 194 -1.35 25.70 8.06
CA SER A 194 -0.32 26.22 8.98
C SER A 194 -0.56 27.69 9.33
N ASN A 195 -0.88 28.53 8.33
CA ASN A 195 -1.20 29.94 8.55
C ASN A 195 -2.49 30.16 9.33
N ALA A 196 -3.51 29.31 9.15
CA ALA A 196 -4.73 29.37 9.97
C ALA A 196 -4.44 29.04 11.45
N LYS A 197 -3.55 28.08 11.72
CA LYS A 197 -3.17 27.67 13.07
C LYS A 197 -2.34 28.75 13.79
N SER A 198 -1.47 29.47 13.07
CA SER A 198 -0.65 30.55 13.63
C SER A 198 -1.44 31.85 13.86
N SER A 199 -2.37 32.20 12.97
CA SER A 199 -3.23 33.36 13.14
C SER A 199 -4.17 33.23 14.35
N ASP A 200 -4.68 32.03 14.61
CA ASP A 200 -5.54 31.77 15.77
C ASP A 200 -4.74 31.79 17.09
N PHE A 201 -3.48 31.32 17.10
CA PHE A 201 -2.62 31.43 18.28
C PHE A 201 -2.36 32.90 18.66
N ASN A 202 -2.08 33.76 17.67
CA ASN A 202 -1.87 35.19 17.88
C ASN A 202 -3.15 35.93 18.31
N HIS A 203 -4.33 35.44 17.92
CA HIS A 203 -5.62 36.03 18.30
C HIS A 203 -6.07 35.60 19.71
N VAL A 204 -5.59 34.47 20.22
CA VAL A 204 -5.81 34.01 21.61
C VAL A 204 -4.88 34.73 22.58
N THR A 205 -3.62 34.97 22.23
CA THR A 205 -2.67 35.72 23.07
C THR A 205 -3.06 37.20 23.20
N GLN A 206 -3.54 37.86 22.13
CA GLN A 206 -4.04 39.24 22.23
C GLN A 206 -5.25 39.43 23.16
N TYR A 207 -6.04 38.38 23.42
CA TYR A 207 -7.15 38.42 24.39
C TYR A 207 -6.74 38.00 25.81
N GLY A 208 -5.56 37.39 25.99
CA GLY A 208 -5.02 36.99 27.30
C GLY A 208 -4.27 38.09 28.05
N ASP A 209 -3.68 39.05 27.33
CA ASP A 209 -2.81 40.08 27.93
C ASP A 209 -3.57 41.36 28.37
N GLY A 210 -4.89 41.43 28.15
CA GLY A 210 -5.71 42.61 28.46
C GLY A 210 -6.26 42.72 29.89
N VAL A 211 -6.03 41.75 30.78
CA VAL A 211 -6.73 41.67 32.09
C VAL A 211 -5.84 41.99 33.30
N LEU A 212 -4.53 42.24 33.15
CA LEU A 212 -3.61 42.42 34.30
C LEU A 212 -2.89 43.78 34.39
N ASN A 213 -3.45 44.87 33.85
CA ASN A 213 -2.88 46.21 34.08
C ASN A 213 -3.96 47.28 34.26
N GLY A 214 -4.44 47.44 35.50
CA GLY A 214 -5.35 48.53 35.85
C GLY A 214 -5.62 48.62 37.34
N GLY A 215 -4.68 49.15 38.12
CA GLY A 215 -4.93 49.35 39.56
C GLY A 215 -3.79 49.87 40.41
N HIS A 216 -3.12 50.96 40.01
CA HIS A 216 -2.34 51.77 40.95
C HIS A 216 -2.36 53.24 40.55
N LYS A 217 -3.25 54.02 41.19
CA LYS A 217 -3.08 55.48 41.32
C LYS A 217 -3.31 55.88 42.77
N LYS A 218 -2.21 56.29 43.39
CA LYS A 218 -2.12 56.99 44.68
C LYS A 218 -2.89 58.31 44.61
N SER A 219 -3.58 58.69 45.68
CA SER A 219 -3.81 60.10 46.02
C SER A 219 -3.25 60.37 47.41
N LYS A 220 -2.56 61.50 47.50
CA LYS A 220 -2.31 62.25 48.73
C LYS A 220 -3.62 62.80 49.27
#